data_AF-A0A8T4KM78-F1
#
_entry.id   AF-A0A8T4KM78-F1
#
_cell.length_a   1.000
_cell.length_b   1.000
_cell.length_c   1.000
_cell.angle_alpha   90.00
_cell.angle_beta   90.00
_cell.angle_gamma   90.00
#
_symmetry.space_group_name_H-M   'P 1'
#
loop_
_entity.id
_entity.type
_entity.pdbx_description
1 polymer ?
#
loop_
_entity_poly.entity_id
_entity_poly.type
_entity_poly.pdbx_seq_one_letter_code
_entity_poly.pdbx_strand_id
1 'polypeptide(L)'
;MEKSILLTEIRRRVNQAEKRITNIKYLQPVRTLEDTNQIVSKVDEIIDSFMKAIEPWKDLESPWKSAQEDARGYSYIAADKTGISKEWEEAFERLRKIGLDNEVIQSWNTVGYYAAWEVVRNLPNLEVNPGEFLLQLYELGLYPHSFADVNGQEKYIVDFPIKHSRKTVFGCYAHRDGRILWTHELTENCSNLKSILPSNRSRTVNYFFNNAGFMAYKAAILSK
;
A
#
# COMPACT_ATOMS: atom_id res chain seq x y z
N MET A 1 -33.72 -10.74 -7.39
CA MET A 1 -33.75 -9.27 -7.54
C MET A 1 -32.60 -8.61 -6.76
N GLU A 2 -32.37 -9.00 -5.50
CA GLU A 2 -31.29 -8.46 -4.65
C GLU A 2 -29.86 -8.64 -5.21
N LYS A 3 -29.54 -9.84 -5.75
CA LYS A 3 -28.21 -10.09 -6.35
C LYS A 3 -27.91 -9.16 -7.54
N SER A 4 -28.90 -8.81 -8.35
CA SER A 4 -28.71 -7.91 -9.49
C SER A 4 -28.39 -6.48 -9.04
N ILE A 5 -29.02 -6.01 -7.96
CA ILE A 5 -28.79 -4.68 -7.40
C ILE A 5 -27.37 -4.63 -6.81
N LEU A 6 -26.98 -5.65 -6.05
CA LEU A 6 -25.63 -5.78 -5.49
C LEU A 6 -24.55 -5.73 -6.57
N LEU A 7 -24.71 -6.51 -7.64
CA LEU A 7 -23.74 -6.54 -8.74
C LEU A 7 -23.65 -5.22 -9.50
N THR A 8 -24.77 -4.52 -9.70
CA THR A 8 -24.76 -3.17 -10.28
C THR A 8 -23.97 -2.20 -9.42
N GLU A 9 -24.15 -2.26 -8.10
CA GLU A 9 -23.44 -1.39 -7.17
C GLU A 9 -21.93 -1.71 -7.10
N ILE A 10 -21.55 -2.99 -7.05
CA ILE A 10 -20.15 -3.42 -7.13
C ILE A 10 -19.49 -2.87 -8.39
N ARG A 11 -20.13 -3.06 -9.56
CA ARG A 11 -19.60 -2.55 -10.84
C ARG A 11 -19.45 -1.03 -10.83
N ARG A 12 -20.42 -0.31 -10.25
CA ARG A 12 -20.36 1.15 -10.11
C ARG A 12 -19.12 1.57 -9.33
N ARG A 13 -18.83 0.95 -8.19
CA ARG A 13 -17.65 1.26 -7.37
C ARG A 13 -16.35 0.88 -8.03
N VAL A 14 -16.25 -0.30 -8.64
CA VAL A 14 -15.05 -0.72 -9.38
C VAL A 14 -14.74 0.24 -10.52
N ASN A 15 -15.76 0.70 -11.26
CA ASN A 15 -15.58 1.71 -12.31
C ASN A 15 -15.16 3.09 -11.74
N GLN A 16 -15.59 3.45 -10.53
CA GLN A 16 -15.11 4.67 -9.86
C GLN A 16 -13.65 4.53 -9.41
N ALA A 17 -13.28 3.38 -8.83
CA ALA A 17 -11.92 3.04 -8.46
C ALA A 17 -10.98 3.11 -9.66
N GLU A 18 -11.38 2.55 -10.80
CA GLU A 18 -10.65 2.60 -12.05
C GLU A 18 -10.40 4.04 -12.50
N LYS A 19 -11.47 4.86 -12.58
CA LYS A 19 -11.33 6.29 -12.95
C LYS A 19 -10.38 7.03 -12.01
N ARG A 20 -10.45 6.75 -10.71
CA ARG A 20 -9.55 7.36 -9.72
C ARG A 20 -8.10 6.97 -9.99
N ILE A 21 -7.82 5.68 -10.15
CA ILE A 21 -6.47 5.15 -10.41
C ILE A 21 -5.90 5.67 -11.72
N THR A 22 -6.66 5.66 -12.81
CA THR A 22 -6.19 6.13 -14.13
C THR A 22 -5.80 7.61 -14.13
N ASN A 23 -6.32 8.42 -13.21
CA ASN A 23 -6.00 9.84 -13.11
C ASN A 23 -4.78 10.15 -12.22
N ILE A 24 -4.20 9.14 -11.57
CA ILE A 24 -3.04 9.32 -10.70
C ILE A 24 -1.80 9.61 -11.53
N LYS A 25 -1.13 10.72 -11.23
CA LYS A 25 0.15 11.10 -11.83
C LYS A 25 1.29 10.64 -10.93
N TYR A 26 1.79 9.45 -11.20
CA TYR A 26 2.89 8.87 -10.43
C TYR A 26 4.20 9.63 -10.60
N LEU A 27 5.04 9.60 -9.55
CA LEU A 27 6.29 10.35 -9.43
C LEU A 27 6.16 11.87 -9.66
N GLN A 28 4.94 12.40 -9.64
CA GLN A 28 4.66 13.80 -9.90
C GLN A 28 3.79 14.38 -8.77
N PRO A 29 4.14 15.57 -8.26
CA PRO A 29 5.29 16.37 -8.66
C PRO A 29 6.61 15.80 -8.09
N VAL A 30 7.69 15.92 -8.86
CA VAL A 30 9.06 15.79 -8.33
C VAL A 30 9.35 17.02 -7.48
N ARG A 31 9.69 16.81 -6.20
CA ARG A 31 9.83 17.88 -5.20
C ARG A 31 11.29 18.17 -4.86
N THR A 32 11.56 19.32 -4.26
CA THR A 32 12.82 19.50 -3.53
C THR A 32 12.76 18.74 -2.20
N LEU A 33 13.91 18.50 -1.55
CA LEU A 33 13.93 17.92 -0.20
C LEU A 33 13.14 18.77 0.82
N GLU A 34 13.20 20.09 0.69
CA GLU A 34 12.49 21.03 1.56
C GLU A 34 10.97 20.89 1.41
N ASP A 35 10.45 21.00 0.18
CA ASP A 35 9.02 20.82 -0.13
C ASP A 35 8.52 19.45 0.32
N THR A 36 9.39 18.45 0.24
CA THR A 36 9.06 17.10 0.64
C THR A 36 8.89 16.97 2.15
N ASN A 37 9.80 17.57 2.93
CA ASN A 37 9.70 17.55 4.38
C ASN A 37 8.50 18.36 4.90
N GLN A 38 7.96 19.31 4.13
CA GLN A 38 6.74 20.04 4.49
C GLN A 38 5.48 19.15 4.48
N ILE A 39 5.47 18.07 3.69
CA ILE A 39 4.29 17.17 3.58
C ILE A 39 4.42 15.89 4.42
N VAL A 40 5.53 15.69 5.13
CA VAL A 40 5.79 14.48 5.94
C VAL A 40 4.73 14.26 7.01
N SER A 41 4.25 15.31 7.68
CA SER A 41 3.17 15.20 8.67
C SER A 41 1.89 14.66 8.05
N LYS A 42 1.56 15.08 6.82
CA LYS A 42 0.40 14.56 6.10
C LYS A 42 0.57 13.09 5.74
N VAL A 43 1.78 12.68 5.39
CA VAL A 43 2.10 11.28 5.12
C VAL A 43 1.99 10.43 6.38
N ASP A 44 2.44 10.91 7.53
CA ASP A 44 2.22 10.23 8.81
C ASP A 44 0.73 10.02 9.10
N GLU A 45 -0.11 11.06 8.92
CA GLU A 45 -1.57 10.92 9.12
C GLU A 45 -2.20 9.82 8.23
N ILE A 46 -1.75 9.74 6.97
CA ILE A 46 -2.24 8.75 6.01
C ILE A 46 -1.79 7.34 6.44
N ILE A 47 -0.54 7.20 6.86
CA ILE A 47 0.00 5.92 7.34
C ILE A 47 -0.68 5.49 8.64
N ASP A 48 -0.89 6.40 9.60
CA ASP A 48 -1.63 6.11 10.84
C ASP A 48 -3.03 5.59 10.52
N SER A 49 -3.71 6.24 9.57
CA SER A 49 -5.06 5.83 9.14
C SER A 49 -5.04 4.46 8.46
N PHE A 50 -4.03 4.18 7.64
CA PHE A 50 -3.82 2.85 7.06
C PHE A 50 -3.58 1.79 8.14
N MET A 51 -2.67 2.04 9.08
CA MET A 51 -2.35 1.13 10.18
C MET A 51 -3.59 0.85 11.04
N LYS A 52 -4.34 1.89 11.39
CA LYS A 52 -5.62 1.75 12.09
C LYS A 52 -6.64 0.93 11.29
N ALA A 53 -6.70 1.12 9.97
CA ALA A 53 -7.61 0.36 9.13
C ALA A 53 -7.26 -1.12 9.08
N ILE A 54 -5.98 -1.50 9.16
CA ILE A 54 -5.54 -2.91 9.18
C ILE A 54 -5.38 -3.51 10.59
N GLU A 55 -5.53 -2.69 11.64
CA GLU A 55 -5.40 -3.10 13.04
C GLU A 55 -6.29 -4.30 13.43
N PRO A 56 -7.52 -4.48 12.91
CA PRO A 56 -8.33 -5.66 13.22
C PRO A 56 -7.67 -7.00 12.83
N TRP A 57 -6.70 -6.99 11.91
CA TRP A 57 -5.94 -8.17 11.48
C TRP A 57 -4.54 -8.23 12.11
N LYS A 58 -4.24 -7.35 13.08
CA LYS A 58 -2.96 -7.29 13.76
C LYS A 58 -3.01 -8.13 15.04
N ASP A 59 -2.40 -9.31 15.01
CA ASP A 59 -2.12 -10.03 16.26
C ASP A 59 -1.06 -9.28 17.09
N LEU A 60 -1.12 -9.43 18.42
CA LEU A 60 -0.20 -8.74 19.35
C LEU A 60 1.27 -9.00 19.03
N GLU A 61 1.61 -10.22 18.62
CA GLU A 61 2.99 -10.65 18.34
C GLU A 61 3.37 -10.59 16.86
N SER A 62 2.39 -10.47 15.96
CA SER A 62 2.63 -10.49 14.51
C SER A 62 3.10 -9.12 14.01
N PRO A 63 4.03 -9.03 13.05
CA PRO A 63 4.36 -7.75 12.41
C PRO A 63 3.14 -7.11 11.72
N TRP A 64 3.12 -5.79 11.60
CA TRP A 64 2.17 -5.03 10.79
C TRP A 64 2.13 -5.49 9.34
N LYS A 65 3.27 -5.94 8.80
CA LYS A 65 3.28 -6.58 7.49
C LYS A 65 2.32 -7.76 7.41
N SER A 66 2.27 -8.60 8.43
CA SER A 66 1.34 -9.74 8.45
C SER A 66 -0.10 -9.26 8.45
N ALA A 67 -0.44 -8.26 9.28
CA ALA A 67 -1.78 -7.68 9.32
C ALA A 67 -2.23 -7.14 7.95
N GLN A 68 -1.32 -6.51 7.20
CA GLN A 68 -1.59 -6.05 5.83
C GLN A 68 -1.90 -7.22 4.88
N GLU A 69 -1.16 -8.32 4.94
CA GLU A 69 -1.42 -9.50 4.11
C GLU A 69 -2.68 -10.26 4.54
N ASP A 70 -2.94 -10.35 5.84
CA ASP A 70 -4.13 -11.00 6.39
C ASP A 70 -5.40 -10.23 6.03
N ALA A 71 -5.37 -8.89 6.08
CA ALA A 71 -6.47 -8.06 5.59
C ALA A 71 -6.79 -8.37 4.12
N ARG A 72 -5.75 -8.44 3.27
CA ARG A 72 -5.91 -8.78 1.84
C ARG A 72 -6.52 -10.16 1.65
N GLY A 73 -5.99 -11.18 2.34
CA GLY A 73 -6.51 -12.54 2.28
C GLY A 73 -7.96 -12.64 2.78
N TYR A 74 -8.30 -11.90 3.83
CA TYR A 74 -9.65 -11.83 4.37
C TYR A 74 -10.65 -11.28 3.35
N SER A 75 -10.28 -10.25 2.58
CA SER A 75 -11.16 -9.69 1.55
C SER A 75 -11.59 -10.72 0.50
N TYR A 76 -10.67 -11.57 0.04
CA TYR A 76 -10.98 -12.64 -0.90
C TYR A 76 -11.92 -13.68 -0.27
N ILE A 77 -11.65 -14.07 0.98
CA ILE A 77 -12.45 -15.07 1.68
C ILE A 77 -13.87 -14.57 1.96
N ALA A 78 -14.03 -13.28 2.24
CA ALA A 78 -15.35 -12.67 2.35
C ALA A 78 -16.10 -12.68 1.01
N ALA A 79 -15.40 -12.42 -0.11
CA ALA A 79 -15.98 -12.52 -1.44
C ALA A 79 -16.41 -13.96 -1.78
N ASP A 80 -15.58 -14.94 -1.45
CA ASP A 80 -15.86 -16.37 -1.70
C ASP A 80 -17.08 -16.86 -0.90
N LYS A 81 -17.14 -16.56 0.40
CA LYS A 81 -18.28 -16.91 1.27
C LYS A 81 -19.60 -16.31 0.82
N THR A 82 -19.57 -15.22 0.07
CA THR A 82 -20.77 -14.53 -0.44
C THR A 82 -21.05 -14.83 -1.92
N GLY A 83 -20.23 -15.67 -2.56
CA GLY A 83 -20.40 -16.08 -3.94
C GLY A 83 -20.15 -14.96 -4.97
N ILE A 84 -19.29 -14.01 -4.62
CA ILE A 84 -18.84 -12.87 -5.47
C ILE A 84 -17.32 -12.88 -5.70
N SER A 85 -16.66 -14.03 -5.48
CA SER A 85 -15.21 -14.19 -5.69
C SER A 85 -14.80 -13.89 -7.14
N LYS A 86 -15.65 -14.23 -8.11
CA LYS A 86 -15.40 -13.90 -9.52
C LYS A 86 -15.32 -12.38 -9.74
N GLU A 87 -16.26 -11.61 -9.19
CA GLU A 87 -16.24 -10.14 -9.28
C GLU A 87 -15.01 -9.54 -8.58
N TRP A 88 -14.59 -10.14 -7.47
CA TRP A 88 -13.36 -9.77 -6.76
C TRP A 88 -12.13 -9.99 -7.64
N GLU A 89 -11.99 -11.17 -8.26
CA GLU A 89 -10.86 -11.53 -9.12
C GLU A 89 -10.81 -10.66 -10.38
N GLU A 90 -11.95 -10.43 -11.02
CA GLU A 90 -12.06 -9.56 -12.18
C GLU A 90 -11.66 -8.11 -11.84
N ALA A 91 -12.12 -7.58 -10.71
CA ALA A 91 -11.74 -6.24 -10.26
C ALA A 91 -10.24 -6.14 -9.94
N PHE A 92 -9.70 -7.13 -9.23
CA PHE A 92 -8.28 -7.22 -8.90
C PHE A 92 -7.42 -7.21 -10.17
N GLU A 93 -7.65 -8.15 -11.09
CA GLU A 93 -6.84 -8.31 -12.31
C GLU A 93 -6.96 -7.10 -13.24
N ARG A 94 -8.17 -6.56 -13.39
CA ARG A 94 -8.41 -5.38 -14.23
C ARG A 94 -7.58 -4.19 -13.76
N LEU A 95 -7.61 -3.88 -12.46
CA LEU A 95 -6.93 -2.69 -11.94
C LEU A 95 -5.44 -2.95 -11.68
N ARG A 96 -5.06 -4.19 -11.38
CA ARG A 96 -3.64 -4.61 -11.40
C ARG A 96 -3.03 -4.35 -12.77
N LYS A 97 -3.73 -4.71 -13.84
CA LYS A 97 -3.27 -4.45 -15.22
C LYS A 97 -3.13 -2.96 -15.51
N ILE A 98 -4.07 -2.12 -15.08
CA ILE A 98 -3.93 -0.66 -15.22
C ILE A 98 -2.71 -0.14 -14.46
N GLY A 99 -2.42 -0.67 -13.27
CA GLY A 99 -1.19 -0.34 -12.55
C GLY A 99 0.09 -0.74 -13.29
N LEU A 100 0.07 -1.89 -13.99
CA LEU A 100 1.18 -2.39 -14.80
C LEU A 100 1.39 -1.59 -16.08
N ASP A 101 0.32 -1.35 -16.85
CA ASP A 101 0.35 -0.70 -18.17
C ASP A 101 0.83 0.75 -18.07
N ASN A 102 0.67 1.38 -16.90
CA ASN A 102 1.19 2.72 -16.67
C ASN A 102 2.71 2.75 -16.38
N GLU A 103 3.45 1.62 -16.32
CA GLU A 103 4.85 1.53 -15.84
C GLU A 103 5.07 2.05 -14.40
N VAL A 104 3.97 2.18 -13.65
CA VAL A 104 3.83 3.21 -12.61
C VAL A 104 3.85 2.65 -11.19
N ILE A 105 3.77 1.34 -10.97
CA ILE A 105 3.66 0.85 -9.59
C ILE A 105 4.39 -0.48 -9.48
N GLN A 106 5.58 -0.52 -8.86
CA GLN A 106 6.22 -1.77 -8.40
C GLN A 106 5.45 -2.47 -7.26
N SER A 107 4.36 -1.86 -6.79
CA SER A 107 3.32 -2.42 -5.92
C SER A 107 1.94 -2.56 -6.60
N TRP A 108 1.88 -2.90 -7.89
CA TRP A 108 0.81 -3.52 -8.70
C TRP A 108 -0.27 -4.27 -7.90
N ASN A 109 0.12 -4.99 -6.86
CA ASN A 109 -0.80 -5.64 -5.94
C ASN A 109 -1.68 -4.66 -5.14
N THR A 110 -1.15 -3.51 -4.70
CA THR A 110 -1.87 -2.50 -3.91
C THR A 110 -3.08 -1.92 -4.64
N VAL A 111 -2.95 -1.53 -5.92
CA VAL A 111 -4.09 -1.01 -6.69
C VAL A 111 -5.10 -2.09 -7.04
N GLY A 112 -4.64 -3.32 -7.30
CA GLY A 112 -5.51 -4.48 -7.46
C GLY A 112 -6.29 -4.77 -6.18
N TYR A 113 -5.63 -4.80 -5.02
CA TYR A 113 -6.28 -5.05 -3.74
C TYR A 113 -7.24 -3.94 -3.32
N TYR A 114 -6.92 -2.67 -3.60
CA TYR A 114 -7.86 -1.57 -3.42
C TYR A 114 -9.15 -1.81 -4.20
N ALA A 115 -9.03 -2.18 -5.48
CA ALA A 115 -10.18 -2.49 -6.34
C ALA A 115 -11.00 -3.66 -5.83
N ALA A 116 -10.31 -4.72 -5.43
CA ALA A 116 -10.93 -5.95 -4.96
C ALA A 116 -11.67 -5.71 -3.63
N TRP A 117 -11.16 -4.81 -2.79
CA TRP A 117 -11.86 -4.42 -1.57
C TRP A 117 -13.16 -3.66 -1.86
N GLU A 118 -13.23 -2.84 -2.92
CA GLU A 118 -14.47 -2.18 -3.32
C GLU A 118 -15.59 -3.16 -3.70
N VAL A 119 -15.26 -4.42 -4.00
CA VAL A 119 -16.23 -5.49 -4.20
C VAL A 119 -16.88 -5.89 -2.87
N VAL A 120 -16.08 -6.04 -1.82
CA VAL A 120 -16.51 -6.55 -0.50
C VAL A 120 -16.89 -5.46 0.51
N ARG A 121 -16.76 -4.18 0.16
CA ARG A 121 -17.00 -3.05 1.08
C ARG A 121 -18.40 -2.97 1.69
N ASN A 122 -19.39 -3.66 1.13
CA ASN A 122 -20.75 -3.74 1.70
C ASN A 122 -20.92 -4.85 2.73
N LEU A 123 -19.90 -5.69 2.91
CA LEU A 123 -19.95 -6.78 3.86
C LEU A 123 -19.63 -6.25 5.27
N PRO A 124 -20.28 -6.78 6.32
CA PRO A 124 -20.05 -6.33 7.68
C PRO A 124 -18.57 -6.41 8.07
N ASN A 125 -18.08 -5.35 8.71
CA ASN A 125 -16.69 -5.18 9.15
C ASN A 125 -15.66 -4.99 8.01
N LEU A 126 -16.11 -4.75 6.77
CA LEU A 126 -15.26 -4.44 5.62
C LEU A 126 -15.57 -3.07 4.99
N GLU A 127 -16.31 -2.22 5.71
CA GLU A 127 -16.78 -0.91 5.24
C GLU A 127 -15.63 0.08 4.98
N VAL A 128 -14.51 -0.10 5.68
CA VAL A 128 -13.29 0.69 5.48
C VAL A 128 -12.37 -0.08 4.54
N ASN A 129 -12.02 0.53 3.41
CA ASN A 129 -11.05 -0.02 2.46
C ASN A 129 -9.64 0.42 2.88
N PRO A 130 -8.76 -0.45 3.41
CA PRO A 130 -7.42 -0.04 3.81
C PRO A 130 -6.57 0.47 2.65
N GLY A 131 -6.84 -0.02 1.43
CA GLY A 131 -6.18 0.44 0.22
C GLY A 131 -6.48 1.91 -0.12
N GLU A 132 -7.57 2.49 0.41
CA GLU A 132 -7.94 3.89 0.16
C GLU A 132 -6.88 4.86 0.70
N PHE A 133 -6.27 4.53 1.84
CA PHE A 133 -5.20 5.35 2.43
C PHE A 133 -3.91 5.24 1.63
N LEU A 134 -3.55 4.05 1.16
CA LEU A 134 -2.41 3.87 0.26
C LEU A 134 -2.64 4.60 -1.08
N LEU A 135 -3.89 4.67 -1.54
CA LEU A 135 -4.24 5.43 -2.74
C LEU A 135 -4.00 6.93 -2.58
N GLN A 136 -4.25 7.49 -1.39
CA GLN A 136 -3.94 8.89 -1.10
C GLN A 136 -2.44 9.19 -1.20
N LEU A 137 -1.56 8.23 -0.86
CA LEU A 137 -0.12 8.42 -1.05
C LEU A 137 0.24 8.54 -2.53
N TYR A 138 -0.35 7.70 -3.39
CA TYR A 138 -0.17 7.83 -4.84
C TYR A 138 -0.75 9.14 -5.39
N GLU A 139 -1.87 9.64 -4.87
CA GLU A 139 -2.45 10.93 -5.25
C GLU A 139 -1.54 12.12 -4.91
N LEU A 140 -0.70 11.96 -3.87
CA LEU A 140 0.38 12.90 -3.56
C LEU A 140 1.63 12.71 -4.45
N GLY A 141 1.61 11.78 -5.40
CA GLY A 141 2.73 11.43 -6.26
C GLY A 141 3.80 10.58 -5.57
N LEU A 142 3.47 9.96 -4.42
CA LEU A 142 4.39 9.19 -3.61
C LEU A 142 4.27 7.70 -3.91
N TYR A 143 5.29 6.94 -3.55
CA TYR A 143 5.30 5.50 -3.71
C TYR A 143 5.20 4.81 -2.33
N PRO A 144 4.03 4.28 -1.93
CA PRO A 144 3.93 3.42 -0.76
C PRO A 144 4.63 2.09 -1.03
N HIS A 145 5.64 1.77 -0.22
CA HIS A 145 6.45 0.59 -0.39
C HIS A 145 5.88 -0.57 0.44
N SER A 146 6.35 -0.73 1.68
CA SER A 146 5.90 -1.76 2.61
C SER A 146 6.37 -1.44 4.03
N PHE A 147 5.93 -2.24 5.00
CA PHE A 147 6.59 -2.31 6.29
C PHE A 147 8.02 -2.89 6.14
N ALA A 148 8.95 -2.34 6.92
CA ALA A 148 10.34 -2.79 7.04
C ALA A 148 10.83 -2.58 8.47
N ASP A 149 11.79 -3.37 8.92
CA ASP A 149 12.53 -3.12 10.15
C ASP A 149 13.53 -1.99 9.91
N VAL A 150 13.36 -0.91 10.66
CA VAL A 150 14.24 0.25 10.72
C VAL A 150 14.79 0.36 12.13
N ASN A 151 16.07 0.05 12.30
CA ASN A 151 16.75 0.10 13.60
C ASN A 151 16.01 -0.68 14.72
N GLY A 152 15.49 -1.87 14.40
CA GLY A 152 14.75 -2.73 15.33
C GLY A 152 13.29 -2.35 15.54
N GLN A 153 12.76 -1.39 14.77
CA GLN A 153 11.36 -0.99 14.81
C GLN A 153 10.72 -1.21 13.43
N GLU A 154 9.60 -1.91 13.39
CA GLU A 154 8.81 -2.00 12.16
C GLU A 154 8.18 -0.64 11.84
N LYS A 155 8.48 -0.14 10.65
CA LYS A 155 7.95 1.13 10.14
C LYS A 155 7.45 0.96 8.71
N TYR A 156 6.41 1.69 8.36
CA TYR A 156 5.97 1.78 6.97
C TYR A 156 6.89 2.71 6.18
N ILE A 157 7.32 2.25 5.01
CA ILE A 157 8.23 2.99 4.12
C ILE A 157 7.44 3.63 2.98
N VAL A 158 7.73 4.90 2.72
CA VAL A 158 7.19 5.68 1.59
C VAL A 158 8.34 6.34 0.86
N ASP A 159 8.39 6.17 -0.45
CA ASP A 159 9.38 6.82 -1.29
C ASP A 159 8.81 8.09 -1.94
N PHE A 160 9.60 9.16 -1.86
CA PHE A 160 9.27 10.45 -2.41
C PHE A 160 10.10 10.72 -3.66
N PRO A 161 9.50 11.04 -4.81
CA PRO A 161 10.26 11.51 -5.96
C PRO A 161 10.86 12.89 -5.63
N ILE A 162 12.19 12.95 -5.45
CA ILE A 162 12.89 14.19 -5.14
C ILE A 162 13.94 14.54 -6.18
N LYS A 163 14.15 15.83 -6.39
CA LYS A 163 15.26 16.35 -7.18
C LYS A 163 16.49 16.51 -6.28
N HIS A 164 17.50 15.68 -6.50
CA HIS A 164 18.76 15.75 -5.76
C HIS A 164 19.94 15.73 -6.75
N SER A 165 20.86 16.69 -6.64
CA SER A 165 22.06 16.75 -7.48
C SER A 165 21.79 16.67 -9.00
N ARG A 166 20.75 17.39 -9.47
CA ARG A 166 20.24 17.42 -10.87
C ARG A 166 19.62 16.11 -11.39
N LYS A 167 19.52 15.08 -10.56
CA LYS A 167 18.81 13.83 -10.88
C LYS A 167 17.51 13.73 -10.09
N THR A 168 16.60 12.91 -10.58
CA THR A 168 15.44 12.45 -9.80
C THR A 168 15.83 11.15 -9.11
N VAL A 169 15.66 11.12 -7.79
CA VAL A 169 15.92 9.95 -6.94
C VAL A 169 14.73 9.75 -6.02
N PHE A 170 14.68 8.62 -5.32
CA PHE A 170 13.74 8.44 -4.23
C PHE A 170 14.34 8.93 -2.92
N GLY A 171 13.62 9.82 -2.24
CA GLY A 171 13.80 10.11 -0.82
C GLY A 171 13.02 9.08 -0.02
N CYS A 172 13.73 8.20 0.69
CA CYS A 172 13.13 7.13 1.47
C CYS A 172 12.75 7.65 2.86
N TYR A 173 11.45 7.68 3.12
CA TYR A 173 10.88 8.06 4.41
C TYR A 173 10.38 6.83 5.14
N ALA A 174 10.71 6.69 6.42
CA ALA A 174 9.97 5.78 7.29
C ALA A 174 9.06 6.56 8.22
N HIS A 175 7.87 6.01 8.43
CA HIS A 175 6.86 6.52 9.33
C HIS A 175 7.45 7.01 10.66
N ARG A 176 7.12 8.25 11.07
CA ARG A 176 7.62 8.93 12.27
C ARG A 176 9.13 9.21 12.33
N ASP A 177 9.85 9.19 11.22
CA ASP A 177 11.24 9.69 11.18
C ASP A 177 11.28 11.24 11.23
N GLY A 178 10.14 11.91 11.02
CA GLY A 178 9.97 13.37 11.08
C GLY A 178 10.54 14.13 9.88
N ARG A 179 11.51 13.55 9.15
CA ARG A 179 12.03 14.08 7.88
C ARG A 179 12.70 12.98 7.04
N ILE A 180 12.87 13.25 5.76
CA ILE A 180 13.67 12.41 4.86
C ILE A 180 15.15 12.61 5.14
N LEU A 181 15.85 11.50 5.34
CA LEU A 181 17.28 11.47 5.63
C LEU A 181 18.09 10.65 4.61
N TRP A 182 17.40 9.89 3.76
CA TRP A 182 18.00 8.85 2.94
C TRP A 182 17.46 8.88 1.52
N THR A 183 18.31 8.49 0.57
CA THR A 183 17.95 8.33 -0.84
C THR A 183 18.43 7.03 -1.43
N HIS A 184 17.77 6.58 -2.49
CA HIS A 184 18.28 5.54 -3.40
C HIS A 184 17.87 5.87 -4.84
N GLU A 185 18.53 5.23 -5.81
CA GLU A 185 18.13 5.36 -7.22
C GLU A 185 16.75 4.73 -7.44
N LEU A 186 16.02 5.20 -8.46
CA LEU A 186 14.67 4.69 -8.81
C LEU A 186 14.65 3.18 -9.09
N THR A 187 15.77 2.62 -9.51
CA THR A 187 15.96 1.19 -9.83
C THR A 187 16.50 0.38 -8.66
N GLU A 188 16.92 1.03 -7.58
CA GLU A 188 17.43 0.38 -6.37
C GLU A 188 16.29 0.21 -5.36
N ASN A 189 16.40 -0.79 -4.49
CA ASN A 189 15.54 -0.94 -3.32
C ASN A 189 16.09 -0.12 -2.14
N CYS A 190 15.27 0.15 -1.12
CA CYS A 190 15.71 0.92 0.06
C CYS A 190 16.67 0.14 0.99
N SER A 191 17.30 -0.95 0.57
CA SER A 191 18.44 -1.53 1.30
C SER A 191 19.78 -0.88 0.94
N ASN A 192 19.87 -0.17 -0.19
CA ASN A 192 21.09 0.52 -0.64
C ASN A 192 21.02 2.04 -0.40
N LEU A 193 20.64 2.44 0.81
CA LEU A 193 20.40 3.85 1.13
C LEU A 193 21.69 4.67 1.22
N LYS A 194 21.65 5.85 0.61
CA LYS A 194 22.67 6.90 0.71
C LYS A 194 22.12 8.02 1.60
N SER A 195 22.89 8.44 2.60
CA SER A 195 22.52 9.56 3.47
C SER A 195 22.51 10.86 2.67
N ILE A 196 21.47 11.69 2.84
CA ILE A 196 21.37 13.01 2.20
C ILE A 196 22.25 14.04 2.93
N LEU A 197 22.39 13.88 4.25
CA LEU A 197 23.23 14.74 5.08
C LEU A 197 24.59 14.06 5.32
N PRO A 198 25.69 14.82 5.45
CA PRO A 198 26.93 14.27 5.99
C PRO A 198 26.66 13.88 7.45
N SER A 199 26.37 12.60 7.67
CA SER A 199 26.01 12.07 8.97
C SER A 199 26.81 10.79 9.21
N ASN A 200 27.42 10.68 10.39
CA ASN A 200 28.08 9.46 10.85
C ASN A 200 27.07 8.39 11.31
N ARG A 201 25.77 8.57 11.09
CA ARG A 201 24.75 7.61 11.48
C ARG A 201 24.60 6.60 10.34
N SER A 202 24.73 5.32 10.64
CA SER A 202 24.26 4.25 9.77
C SER A 202 22.76 4.04 10.00
N ARG A 203 22.05 3.64 8.95
CA ARG A 203 20.68 3.12 9.06
C ARG A 203 20.66 1.74 8.46
N THR A 204 20.14 0.79 9.22
CA THR A 204 19.84 -0.53 8.72
C THR A 204 18.35 -0.60 8.40
N VAL A 205 18.02 -0.97 7.16
CA VAL A 205 16.65 -1.23 6.72
C VAL A 205 16.58 -2.67 6.25
N ASN A 206 15.83 -3.49 6.97
CA ASN A 206 15.60 -4.88 6.59
C ASN A 206 14.13 -5.05 6.19
N TYR A 207 13.91 -5.39 4.92
CA TYR A 207 12.57 -5.75 4.47
C TYR A 207 12.20 -7.12 5.00
N PHE A 208 11.00 -7.25 5.54
CA PHE A 208 10.43 -8.55 5.87
C PHE A 208 10.19 -9.30 4.56
N PHE A 209 11.02 -10.26 4.18
CA PHE A 209 10.75 -11.16 3.07
C PHE A 209 10.07 -12.42 3.60
N ASN A 210 8.73 -12.40 3.72
CA ASN A 210 7.96 -13.58 4.09
C ASN A 210 6.95 -13.92 2.99
N ASN A 211 7.16 -15.07 2.33
CA ASN A 211 6.24 -15.71 1.40
C ASN A 211 5.16 -16.57 2.11
N ALA A 212 5.07 -16.51 3.44
CA ALA A 212 4.34 -17.50 4.25
C ALA A 212 2.92 -17.08 4.69
N GLY A 213 2.58 -15.78 4.68
CA GLY A 213 1.31 -15.28 5.25
C GLY A 213 0.05 -15.88 4.61
N PHE A 214 0.03 -15.99 3.29
CA PHE A 214 -1.10 -16.56 2.56
C PHE A 214 -1.32 -18.07 2.84
N MET A 215 -0.26 -18.81 3.16
CA MET A 215 -0.34 -20.26 3.42
C MET A 215 -0.78 -20.56 4.86
N ALA A 216 -0.38 -19.74 5.84
CA ALA A 216 -0.73 -19.94 7.25
C ALA A 216 -2.23 -19.71 7.51
N TYR A 217 -2.82 -18.67 6.90
CA TYR A 217 -4.26 -18.38 7.05
C TYR A 217 -5.15 -19.47 6.42
N LYS A 218 -4.72 -20.05 5.28
CA LYS A 218 -5.42 -21.16 4.62
C LYS A 218 -5.43 -22.44 5.47
N ALA A 219 -4.36 -22.71 6.23
CA ALA A 219 -4.29 -23.86 7.14
C ALA A 219 -5.20 -23.70 8.37
N ALA A 220 -5.38 -22.47 8.88
CA ALA A 220 -6.21 -22.19 10.05
C ALA A 220 -7.72 -22.25 9.77
N ILE A 221 -8.15 -22.05 8.51
CA ILE A 221 -9.56 -22.14 8.09
C ILE A 221 -9.95 -23.55 7.63
N LEU A 222 -9.03 -24.30 7.01
CA LEU A 222 -9.29 -25.69 6.57
C LEU A 222 -9.23 -26.72 7.72
N SER A 223 -8.94 -26.28 8.94
CA SER A 223 -8.87 -27.11 10.16
C SER A 223 -10.04 -26.90 11.12
N LYS A 224 -11.11 -26.20 10.70
CA LYS A 224 -12.39 -26.07 11.40
C LYS A 224 -13.53 -26.53 10.52
#